data_AF-A0A2G3JYD1-F1
#
_entry.id   AF-A0A2G3JYD1-F1
#
_cell.length_a   1.000
_cell.length_b   1.000
_cell.length_c   1.000
_cell.angle_alpha   90.00
_cell.angle_beta   90.00
_cell.angle_gamma   90.00
#
_symmetry.space_group_name_H-M   'P 1'
#
loop_
_entity.id
_entity.type
_entity.pdbx_description
1 polymer ?
#
loop_
_entity_poly.entity_id
_entity_poly.type
_entity_poly.pdbx_seq_one_letter_code
_entity_poly.pdbx_strand_id
1 'polypeptide(L)'
;MKSKPNISSFTSPKDVSAFLEGGNADKAERKATTSSHQEVPQAPVRGRGRIQKIFNFPEDLANHLRDEAAERTRITGTRVTEKDIVLAALETYLSHRL
;
A
#
# COMPACT_ATOMS: atom_id res chain seq x y z
N MET A 1 -1.73 14.05 -52.33
CA MET A 1 -0.81 13.44 -51.33
C MET A 1 -0.62 14.46 -50.22
N LYS A 2 -1.10 14.18 -49.00
CA LYS A 2 -0.95 15.11 -47.85
C LYS A 2 0.49 14.99 -47.33
N SER A 3 1.22 16.10 -47.26
CA SER A 3 2.61 16.10 -46.78
C SER A 3 2.69 15.75 -45.30
N LYS A 4 3.85 15.24 -44.86
CA LYS A 4 4.10 14.91 -43.45
C LYS A 4 3.97 16.17 -42.58
N PRO A 5 3.33 16.08 -41.41
CA PRO A 5 3.22 17.22 -40.50
C PRO A 5 4.60 17.65 -40.01
N ASN A 6 4.80 18.95 -39.90
CA ASN A 6 6.06 19.54 -39.47
C ASN A 6 6.27 19.32 -37.96
N ILE A 7 7.38 18.67 -37.59
CA ILE A 7 7.73 18.30 -36.21
C ILE A 7 8.85 19.18 -35.62
N SER A 8 9.22 20.28 -36.28
CA SER A 8 10.31 21.17 -35.83
C SER A 8 10.07 21.81 -34.45
N SER A 9 8.83 21.82 -33.95
CA SER A 9 8.46 22.33 -32.63
C SER A 9 8.74 21.37 -31.47
N PHE A 10 9.04 20.09 -31.74
CA PHE A 10 9.34 19.08 -30.71
C PHE A 10 10.85 18.96 -30.41
N THR A 11 11.71 19.52 -31.25
CA THR A 11 13.17 19.41 -31.13
C THR A 11 13.82 20.47 -30.23
N SER A 12 13.06 21.44 -29.70
CA SER A 12 13.63 22.38 -28.73
C SER A 12 13.78 21.70 -27.36
N PRO A 13 14.96 21.76 -26.72
CA PRO A 13 15.13 21.25 -25.36
C PRO A 13 14.22 22.07 -24.44
N LYS A 14 13.16 21.44 -23.91
CA LYS A 14 12.33 22.04 -22.87
C LYS A 14 13.19 22.17 -21.61
N ASP A 15 13.23 23.37 -21.04
CA ASP A 15 13.91 23.64 -19.79
C ASP A 15 13.25 22.84 -18.65
N VAL A 16 13.97 21.83 -18.13
CA VAL A 16 13.48 20.87 -17.13
C VAL A 16 13.44 21.49 -15.74
N SER A 17 14.03 22.68 -15.57
CA SER A 17 14.06 23.42 -14.31
C SER A 17 12.66 23.78 -13.80
N ALA A 18 11.73 24.12 -14.69
CA ALA A 18 10.34 24.43 -14.33
C ALA A 18 9.58 23.22 -13.74
N PHE A 19 9.95 22.00 -14.13
CA PHE A 19 9.37 20.77 -13.54
C PHE A 19 9.91 20.51 -12.13
N LEU A 20 11.21 20.79 -11.89
CA LEU A 20 11.81 20.66 -10.56
C LEU A 20 11.28 21.71 -9.57
N GLU A 21 11.00 22.92 -10.02
CA GLU A 21 10.51 24.01 -9.17
C GLU A 21 9.07 23.80 -8.66
N GLY A 22 8.23 23.14 -9.46
CA GLY A 22 6.85 22.80 -9.07
C GLY A 22 6.72 21.96 -7.79
N GLY A 23 7.78 21.25 -7.39
CA GLY A 23 7.82 20.46 -6.15
C GLY A 23 7.96 21.28 -4.85
N ASN A 24 8.21 22.59 -4.93
CA ASN A 24 8.30 23.45 -3.74
C ASN A 24 6.96 24.07 -3.33
N ALA A 25 6.00 24.20 -4.25
CA ALA A 25 4.65 24.69 -3.91
C ALA A 25 3.88 23.69 -3.02
N ASP A 26 4.09 22.39 -3.22
CA ASP A 26 3.45 21.31 -2.44
C ASP A 26 3.98 21.19 -0.99
N LYS A 27 5.10 21.87 -0.66
CA LYS A 27 5.67 21.88 0.69
C LYS A 27 5.05 22.94 1.60
N ALA A 28 4.39 23.95 1.04
CA ALA A 28 3.80 25.05 1.80
C ALA A 28 2.43 24.68 2.40
N GLU A 29 1.63 23.85 1.71
CA GLU A 29 0.30 23.45 2.19
C GLU A 29 0.34 22.41 3.31
N ARG A 30 1.46 21.68 3.49
CA ARG A 30 1.60 20.66 4.55
C ARG A 30 1.77 21.22 5.95
N LYS A 31 1.88 22.54 6.13
CA LYS A 31 2.11 23.16 7.45
C LYS A 31 0.85 23.66 8.17
N ALA A 32 -0.33 23.63 7.55
CA ALA A 32 -1.54 24.24 8.14
C ALA A 32 -2.65 23.27 8.53
N THR A 33 -2.50 21.95 8.29
CA THR A 33 -3.51 20.97 8.73
C THR A 33 -2.86 19.90 9.60
N THR A 34 -2.54 20.26 10.84
CA THR A 34 -2.19 19.33 11.92
C THR A 34 -3.45 18.61 12.39
N SER A 35 -4.02 17.76 11.55
CA SER A 35 -4.91 16.68 11.98
C SER A 35 -4.06 15.42 12.11
N SER A 36 -3.60 15.18 13.34
CA SER A 36 -3.09 13.91 13.89
C SER A 36 -2.81 12.78 12.89
N HIS A 37 -1.72 12.88 12.15
CA HIS A 37 -0.96 11.70 11.77
C HIS A 37 0.21 11.63 12.74
N GLN A 38 0.09 10.72 13.71
CA GLN A 38 1.23 10.30 14.50
C GLN A 38 2.28 9.78 13.52
N GLU A 39 3.28 10.61 13.24
CA GLU A 39 4.56 10.17 12.72
C GLU A 39 5.11 9.16 13.72
N VAL A 40 5.04 7.88 13.35
CA VAL A 40 5.74 6.84 14.11
C VAL A 40 7.23 7.16 13.95
N PRO A 41 7.97 7.43 15.05
CA PRO A 41 9.39 7.67 14.96
C PRO A 41 10.04 6.42 14.38
N GLN A 42 10.72 6.56 13.24
CA GLN A 42 11.54 5.49 12.69
C GLN A 42 12.82 5.38 13.54
N ALA A 43 12.67 4.79 14.73
CA ALA A 43 13.80 4.39 15.56
C ALA A 43 14.60 3.30 14.83
N PRO A 44 15.94 3.29 14.92
CA PRO A 44 16.74 2.24 14.32
C PRO A 44 16.65 0.99 15.20
N VAL A 45 15.57 0.24 15.05
CA VAL A 45 15.44 -1.07 15.69
C VAL A 45 16.30 -2.05 14.89
N ARG A 46 17.57 -2.21 15.30
CA ARG A 46 18.29 -3.46 15.04
C ARG A 46 17.58 -4.58 15.81
N GLY A 47 16.52 -5.12 15.23
CA GLY A 47 15.68 -6.13 15.87
C GLY A 47 14.76 -6.77 14.84
N ARG A 48 15.08 -8.01 14.46
CA ARG A 48 14.33 -8.95 13.61
C ARG A 48 13.60 -8.30 12.42
N GLY A 49 14.23 -8.38 11.25
CA GLY A 49 13.60 -7.97 10.00
C GLY A 49 12.22 -8.59 9.80
N ARG A 50 11.32 -7.87 9.12
CA ARG A 50 9.98 -8.37 8.80
C ARG A 50 10.10 -9.54 7.82
N ILE A 51 9.69 -10.73 8.26
CA ILE A 51 9.64 -11.93 7.41
C ILE A 51 8.25 -11.99 6.78
N GLN A 52 8.19 -11.92 5.45
CA GLN A 52 6.96 -12.12 4.68
C GLN A 52 7.04 -13.43 3.92
N LYS A 53 5.99 -14.24 3.99
CA LYS A 53 5.82 -15.46 3.19
C LYS A 53 4.64 -15.26 2.25
N ILE A 54 4.80 -15.69 1.00
CA ILE A 54 3.76 -15.65 -0.01
C ILE A 54 3.33 -17.09 -0.27
N PHE A 55 2.02 -17.34 -0.19
CA PHE A 55 1.40 -18.63 -0.48
C PHE A 55 0.38 -18.42 -1.57
N ASN A 56 0.30 -19.39 -2.49
CA ASN A 56 -0.79 -19.44 -3.46
C ASN A 56 -1.92 -20.27 -2.87
N PHE A 57 -3.13 -19.75 -2.92
CA PHE A 57 -4.33 -20.47 -2.50
C PHE A 57 -5.13 -20.95 -3.71
N PRO A 58 -5.85 -22.07 -3.58
CA PRO A 58 -6.96 -22.37 -4.48
C PRO A 58 -7.97 -21.22 -4.50
N GLU A 59 -8.58 -20.98 -5.64
CA GLU A 59 -9.55 -19.89 -5.83
C GLU A 59 -10.70 -19.96 -4.82
N ASP A 60 -11.29 -21.14 -4.65
CA ASP A 60 -12.39 -21.37 -3.71
C ASP A 60 -12.01 -20.99 -2.28
N LEU A 61 -10.78 -21.32 -1.86
CA LEU A 61 -10.30 -20.99 -0.52
C LEU A 61 -10.08 -19.49 -0.35
N ALA A 62 -9.57 -18.80 -1.37
CA ALA A 62 -9.39 -17.35 -1.34
C ALA A 62 -10.76 -16.64 -1.24
N ASN A 63 -11.75 -17.11 -1.99
CA ASN A 63 -13.13 -16.58 -1.92
C ASN A 63 -13.74 -16.81 -0.54
N HIS A 64 -13.61 -18.02 0.01
CA HIS A 64 -14.09 -18.32 1.36
C HIS A 64 -13.43 -17.45 2.44
N LEU A 65 -12.11 -17.20 2.35
CA LEU A 65 -11.41 -16.33 3.30
C LEU A 65 -11.94 -14.88 3.25
N ARG A 66 -12.23 -14.38 2.05
CA ARG A 66 -12.80 -13.05 1.85
C ARG A 66 -14.19 -12.93 2.46
N ASP A 67 -15.06 -13.91 2.20
CA ASP A 67 -16.43 -13.92 2.71
C ASP A 67 -16.44 -14.03 4.25
N GLU A 68 -15.60 -14.90 4.81
CA GLU A 68 -15.43 -15.06 6.25
C GLU A 68 -14.93 -13.76 6.91
N ALA A 69 -13.99 -13.05 6.28
CA ALA A 69 -13.50 -11.77 6.78
C ALA A 69 -14.60 -10.70 6.81
N ALA A 70 -15.43 -10.65 5.76
CA ALA A 70 -16.57 -9.74 5.69
C ALA A 70 -17.63 -10.06 6.75
N GLU A 71 -17.96 -11.34 6.90
CA GLU A 71 -18.95 -11.82 7.86
C GLU A 71 -18.51 -11.56 9.31
N ARG A 72 -17.25 -11.89 9.65
CA ARG A 72 -16.70 -11.58 10.97
C ARG A 72 -16.68 -10.09 11.25
N THR A 73 -16.30 -9.27 10.27
CA THR A 73 -16.32 -7.81 10.42
C THR A 73 -17.72 -7.30 10.76
N ARG A 74 -18.74 -7.85 10.11
CA ARG A 74 -20.15 -7.52 10.38
C ARG A 74 -20.57 -7.94 11.79
N ILE A 75 -20.15 -9.12 12.24
CA ILE A 75 -20.52 -9.68 13.55
C ILE A 75 -19.83 -8.95 14.70
N THR A 76 -18.50 -8.75 14.63
CA THR A 76 -17.75 -8.09 15.72
C THR A 76 -17.84 -6.57 15.69
N GLY A 77 -18.29 -5.97 14.59
CA GLY A 77 -18.29 -4.52 14.41
C GLY A 77 -16.88 -3.92 14.28
N THR A 78 -15.86 -4.77 14.13
CA THR A 78 -14.45 -4.40 13.99
C THR A 78 -13.90 -4.99 12.70
N ARG A 79 -12.99 -4.28 12.04
CA ARG A 79 -12.39 -4.76 10.79
C ARG A 79 -11.58 -6.02 11.05
N VAL A 80 -11.96 -7.10 10.36
CA VAL A 80 -11.22 -8.36 10.28
C VAL A 80 -10.69 -8.54 8.86
N THR A 81 -9.42 -8.89 8.71
CA THR A 81 -8.81 -9.17 7.40
C THR A 81 -8.53 -10.65 7.20
N GLU A 82 -8.41 -11.08 5.94
CA GLU A 82 -8.00 -12.44 5.58
C GLU A 82 -6.68 -12.85 6.27
N LYS A 83 -5.75 -11.89 6.41
CA LYS A 83 -4.49 -12.10 7.13
C LYS A 83 -4.74 -12.49 8.59
N ASP A 84 -5.67 -11.82 9.27
CA ASP A 84 -5.96 -12.07 10.69
C ASP A 84 -6.55 -13.48 10.86
N ILE A 85 -7.41 -13.91 9.93
CA ILE A 85 -7.95 -15.27 9.90
C ILE A 85 -6.84 -16.30 9.70
N VAL A 86 -5.95 -16.08 8.72
CA VAL A 86 -4.83 -17.00 8.44
C VAL A 86 -3.87 -17.09 9.63
N LEU A 87 -3.56 -15.96 10.28
CA LEU A 87 -2.70 -15.96 11.47
C LEU A 87 -3.34 -16.75 12.62
N ALA A 88 -4.62 -16.48 12.93
CA ALA A 88 -5.32 -17.19 14.00
C ALA A 88 -5.38 -18.71 13.73
N ALA A 89 -5.62 -19.12 12.48
CA ALA A 89 -5.64 -20.54 12.10
C ALA A 89 -4.26 -21.19 12.25
N LEU A 90 -3.19 -20.51 11.81
CA LEU A 90 -1.82 -21.00 11.94
C LEU A 90 -1.37 -21.08 13.41
N GLU A 91 -1.68 -20.08 14.22
CA GLU A 91 -1.39 -20.08 15.66
C GLU A 91 -2.11 -21.22 16.36
N THR A 92 -3.38 -21.45 16.05
CA THR A 92 -4.15 -22.60 16.58
C THR A 92 -3.51 -23.92 16.16
N TYR A 93 -3.21 -24.09 14.87
CA TYR A 93 -2.59 -25.32 14.36
C TYR A 93 -1.23 -25.62 14.99
N LEU A 94 -0.39 -24.60 15.20
CA LEU A 94 0.93 -24.76 15.80
C LEU A 94 0.85 -24.99 17.32
N SER A 95 -0.08 -24.35 18.00
CA SER A 95 -0.28 -24.52 19.45
C SER A 95 -0.77 -25.93 19.79
N HIS A 96 -1.56 -26.56 18.93
CA HIS A 96 -2.04 -27.93 19.11
C HIS A 96 -0.96 -29.01 18.86
N ARG A 97 0.24 -28.61 18.39
CA ARG A 97 1.32 -29.53 18.00
C ARG A 97 2.48 -29.54 19.00
N LEU A 98 2.47 -28.65 19.98
CA LEU A 98 3.44 -28.52 21.07
C LEU A 98 2.83 -29.05 22.37
#